data_AF-M0MPJ7-F1
#
_entry.id   AF-M0MPJ7-F1
#
_cell.length_a   1.000
_cell.length_b   1.000
_cell.length_c   1.000
_cell.angle_alpha   90.00
_cell.angle_beta   90.00
_cell.angle_gamma   90.00
#
_symmetry.space_group_name_H-M   'P 1'
#
loop_
_entity.id
_entity.type
_entity.pdbx_description
1 polymer ?
#
loop_
_entity_poly.entity_id
_entity_poly.type
_entity_poly.pdbx_seq_one_letter_code
_entity_poly.pdbx_strand_id
1 'polypeptide(L)'
;MSLIGALPSAPLDRADAETIRARNDVDALIVLGTSSMYARRSRYDDPATEAVVLVDGDVCGLSYDESGWSREVLRRDADRHEHLEATLQWSSG
;
A
#
# COMPACT_ATOMS: atom_id res chain seq x y z
N MET A 1 8.83 6.74 -13.46
CA MET A 1 9.53 5.45 -13.26
C MET A 1 8.52 4.45 -12.74
N SER A 2 8.58 3.16 -13.07
CA SER A 2 7.56 2.20 -12.61
C SER A 2 7.75 1.88 -11.13
N LEU A 3 6.74 2.16 -10.30
CA LEU A 3 6.74 1.91 -8.85
C LEU A 3 7.09 0.45 -8.50
N ILE A 4 6.61 -0.52 -9.29
CA ILE A 4 6.90 -1.96 -9.15
C ILE A 4 8.41 -2.25 -9.16
N GLY A 5 9.17 -1.55 -10.00
CA GLY A 5 10.62 -1.78 -10.12
C GLY A 5 11.43 -1.28 -8.94
N ALA A 6 10.80 -0.59 -7.99
CA ALA A 6 11.44 -0.04 -6.81
C ALA A 6 10.93 -0.66 -5.49
N LEU A 7 10.00 -1.61 -5.58
CA LEU A 7 9.56 -2.37 -4.41
C LEU A 7 10.63 -3.41 -4.03
N PRO A 8 10.84 -3.66 -2.73
CA PRO A 8 11.76 -4.71 -2.28
C PRO A 8 11.29 -6.09 -2.75
N SER A 9 12.20 -7.05 -2.89
CA SER A 9 11.87 -8.43 -3.25
C SER A 9 11.26 -9.24 -2.09
N ALA A 10 10.76 -8.56 -1.05
CA ALA A 10 10.24 -9.13 0.18
C ALA A 10 8.99 -8.33 0.63
N PRO A 11 8.19 -8.86 1.57
CA PRO A 11 7.10 -8.10 2.18
C PRO A 11 7.64 -6.82 2.83
N LEU A 12 6.85 -5.75 2.80
CA LEU A 12 7.27 -4.40 3.20
C LEU A 12 7.51 -4.33 4.70
N ASP A 13 8.74 -4.01 5.09
CA ASP A 13 9.00 -3.60 6.46
C ASP A 13 8.71 -2.09 6.66
N ARG A 14 8.90 -1.63 7.89
CA ARG A 14 8.70 -0.21 8.23
C ARG A 14 9.66 0.72 7.48
N ALA A 15 10.93 0.33 7.33
CA ALA A 15 11.93 1.14 6.67
C ALA A 15 11.69 1.22 5.16
N ASP A 16 11.20 0.14 4.55
CA ASP A 16 10.79 0.10 3.15
C ASP A 16 9.59 1.04 2.92
N ALA A 17 8.60 0.99 3.81
CA ALA A 17 7.43 1.88 3.74
C ALA A 17 7.83 3.36 3.84
N GLU A 18 8.74 3.71 4.75
CA GLU A 18 9.27 5.08 4.85
C GLU A 18 10.07 5.48 3.61
N THR A 19 10.84 4.56 3.04
CA THR A 19 11.59 4.80 1.80
C THR A 19 10.66 5.07 0.63
N ILE A 20 9.54 4.33 0.52
CA ILE A 20 8.53 4.55 -0.52
C ILE A 20 7.80 5.87 -0.29
N ARG A 21 7.47 6.23 0.96
CA ARG A 21 6.87 7.53 1.31
C ARG A 21 7.76 8.72 0.99
N ALA A 22 9.07 8.56 1.09
CA ALA A 22 10.03 9.63 0.81
C ALA A 22 10.23 9.90 -0.70
N ARG A 23 9.59 9.14 -1.58
CA ARG A 23 9.73 9.33 -3.03
C ARG A 23 8.89 10.50 -3.52
N ASN A 24 9.43 11.26 -4.47
CA ASN A 24 8.75 12.44 -5.03
C ASN A 24 7.55 12.09 -5.93
N ASP A 25 7.44 10.85 -6.39
CA ASP A 25 6.30 10.36 -7.18
C ASP A 25 5.16 9.79 -6.32
N VAL A 26 5.39 9.62 -5.01
CA VAL A 26 4.40 9.05 -4.08
C VAL A 26 3.79 10.18 -3.25
N ASP A 27 2.50 10.42 -3.46
CA ASP A 27 1.74 11.40 -2.68
C ASP A 27 1.35 10.85 -1.30
N ALA A 28 1.00 9.56 -1.23
CA ALA A 28 0.60 8.89 0.01
C ALA A 28 0.82 7.37 -0.05
N LEU A 29 1.09 6.76 1.12
CA LEU A 29 1.22 5.31 1.27
C LEU A 29 0.56 4.82 2.56
N ILE A 30 -0.41 3.92 2.40
CA ILE A 30 -1.07 3.17 3.47
C ILE A 30 -0.57 1.73 3.39
N VAL A 31 -0.05 1.19 4.49
CA VAL A 31 0.39 -0.21 4.55
C VAL A 31 -0.73 -1.03 5.19
N LEU A 32 -1.26 -2.00 4.45
CA LEU A 32 -2.35 -2.87 4.87
C LEU A 32 -1.75 -4.16 5.41
N GLY A 33 -1.41 -4.21 6.70
CA GLY A 33 -0.47 -5.25 7.14
C GLY A 33 -0.31 -5.50 8.62
N THR A 34 -1.23 -5.04 9.48
CA THR A 34 -1.28 -5.52 10.88
C THR A 34 -2.65 -6.05 11.29
N SER A 35 -3.56 -6.32 10.36
CA SER A 35 -4.92 -6.77 10.72
C SER A 35 -5.52 -7.67 9.65
N SER A 36 -5.07 -8.92 9.61
CA SER A 36 -6.01 -9.97 9.26
C SER A 36 -7.13 -9.92 10.31
N MET A 37 -8.38 -9.82 9.90
CA MET A 37 -9.55 -9.81 10.80
C MET A 37 -9.69 -11.10 11.65
N TYR A 38 -8.69 -11.99 11.63
CA TYR A 38 -8.60 -13.23 12.41
C TYR A 38 -7.38 -13.33 13.34
N ALA A 39 -6.42 -12.39 13.34
CA ALA A 39 -5.23 -12.48 14.21
C ALA A 39 -5.42 -11.76 15.55
N ARG A 40 -6.29 -12.31 16.41
CA ARG A 40 -6.25 -12.02 17.85
C ARG A 40 -4.92 -12.56 18.40
N ARG A 41 -3.93 -11.68 18.54
CA ARG A 41 -2.54 -11.91 19.00
C ARG A 41 -1.55 -12.33 17.92
N SER A 42 -0.89 -11.37 17.26
CA SER A 42 0.54 -11.50 16.98
C SER A 42 1.15 -10.14 16.66
N ARG A 43 2.20 -9.82 17.42
CA ARG A 43 3.41 -9.04 17.13
C ARG A 43 3.33 -7.82 16.21
N TYR A 44 3.85 -6.74 16.78
CA TYR A 44 4.00 -5.39 16.25
C TYR A 44 5.05 -5.24 15.13
N ASP A 45 5.41 -6.32 14.41
CA ASP A 45 6.58 -6.35 13.51
C ASP A 45 6.50 -7.39 12.37
N ASP A 46 5.31 -7.91 12.05
CA ASP A 46 5.19 -8.79 10.88
C ASP A 46 5.19 -7.93 9.59
N PRO A 47 6.03 -8.26 8.59
CA PRO A 47 6.20 -7.44 7.40
C PRO A 47 4.96 -7.50 6.51
N ALA A 48 4.57 -6.36 5.96
CA ALA A 48 3.29 -6.19 5.30
C ALA A 48 3.31 -6.76 3.88
N THR A 49 2.33 -7.61 3.60
CA THR A 49 2.14 -8.20 2.27
C THR A 49 1.19 -7.39 1.40
N GLU A 50 0.52 -6.36 1.93
CA GLU A 50 -0.39 -5.52 1.17
C GLU A 50 -0.16 -4.04 1.49
N ALA A 51 -0.34 -3.18 0.50
CA ALA A 51 -0.27 -1.73 0.66
C ALA A 51 -1.13 -1.03 -0.39
N VAL A 52 -1.49 0.22 -0.12
CA VAL A 52 -2.17 1.11 -1.05
C VAL A 52 -1.34 2.38 -1.17
N VAL A 53 -1.05 2.76 -2.40
CA VAL A 53 -0.19 3.89 -2.72
C VAL A 53 -0.93 4.84 -3.67
N LEU A 54 -0.81 6.13 -3.42
CA LEU A 54 -1.22 7.19 -4.32
C LEU A 54 0.03 7.67 -5.06
N VAL A 55 0.04 7.51 -6.37
CA VAL A 55 1.18 7.82 -7.24
C VAL A 55 0.63 8.46 -8.52
N ASP A 56 1.13 9.65 -8.87
CA ASP A 56 0.70 10.39 -10.08
C ASP A 56 -0.83 10.54 -10.19
N GLY A 57 -1.53 10.74 -9.07
CA GLY A 57 -3.00 10.82 -9.04
C GLY A 57 -3.74 9.48 -9.18
N ASP A 58 -3.06 8.33 -9.25
CA ASP A 58 -3.67 7.00 -9.27
C ASP A 58 -3.58 6.30 -7.91
N VAL A 59 -4.71 5.78 -7.41
CA VAL A 59 -4.71 4.85 -6.27
C VAL A 59 -4.39 3.46 -6.78
N CYS A 60 -3.26 2.93 -6.32
CA CYS A 60 -2.79 1.60 -6.66
C CYS A 60 -2.80 0.70 -5.43
N GLY A 61 -3.37 -0.49 -5.56
CA GLY A 61 -3.20 -1.58 -4.63
C GLY A 61 -1.90 -2.32 -4.95
N LEU A 62 -1.16 -2.67 -3.92
CA LEU A 62 0.04 -3.48 -3.96
C LEU A 62 -0.21 -4.73 -3.13
N SER A 63 0.09 -5.89 -3.71
CA SER A 63 0.03 -7.17 -3.00
C SER A 63 1.29 -7.97 -3.29
N TYR A 64 1.81 -8.64 -2.26
CA TYR A 64 2.97 -9.51 -2.32
C TYR A 64 2.52 -10.96 -2.21
N ASP A 65 2.86 -11.74 -3.22
CA ASP A 65 2.69 -13.20 -3.22
C ASP A 65 4.01 -13.92 -3.53
N GLU A 66 3.94 -15.23 -3.76
CA GLU A 66 5.12 -16.06 -4.07
C GLU A 66 5.85 -15.64 -5.36
N SER A 67 5.19 -14.88 -6.24
CA SER A 67 5.75 -14.32 -7.47
C SER A 67 6.32 -12.91 -7.29
N GLY A 68 6.16 -12.32 -6.09
CA GLY A 68 6.63 -10.98 -5.74
C GLY A 68 5.51 -9.95 -5.68
N TRP A 69 5.87 -8.67 -5.84
CA TRP A 69 4.90 -7.57 -5.80
C TRP A 69 4.13 -7.44 -7.10
N SER A 70 2.81 -7.44 -6.97
CA SER A 70 1.88 -7.07 -8.02
C SER A 70 1.27 -5.69 -7.73
N ARG A 71 0.88 -4.99 -8.80
CA ARG A 71 0.22 -3.68 -8.75
C ARG A 71 -1.09 -3.77 -9.50
N GLU A 72 -2.15 -3.36 -8.83
CA GLU A 72 -3.46 -3.17 -9.42
C GLU A 72 -3.85 -1.70 -9.30
N VAL A 73 -4.37 -1.10 -10.37
CA VAL A 73 -4.91 0.27 -10.31
C VAL A 73 -6.35 0.18 -9.80
N LEU A 74 -6.58 0.62 -8.57
CA LEU A 74 -7.89 0.58 -7.92
C LEU A 74 -8.76 1.77 -8.36
N ARG A 75 -8.15 2.94 -8.54
CA ARG A 75 -8.83 4.15 -9.02
C ARG A 75 -7.85 5.06 -9.77
N ARG A 76 -8.32 5.64 -10.87
CA ARG A 76 -7.63 6.70 -11.62
C ARG A 76 -8.22 8.06 -11.29
N ASP A 77 -7.45 9.13 -11.46
CA ASP A 77 -7.85 10.52 -11.18
C ASP A 77 -8.24 10.80 -9.71
N ALA A 78 -7.50 10.19 -8.78
CA ALA A 78 -7.57 10.45 -7.35
C ALA A 78 -6.76 11.71 -6.93
N ASP A 79 -6.73 12.74 -7.78
CA ASP A 79 -6.11 14.06 -7.50
C ASP A 79 -6.81 14.84 -6.38
N ARG A 80 -7.93 14.32 -5.87
CA ARG A 80 -8.63 14.92 -4.73
C ARG A 80 -8.55 14.00 -3.55
N HIS A 81 -7.90 14.51 -2.50
CA HIS A 81 -7.85 13.97 -1.13
C HIS A 81 -9.20 13.36 -0.66
N GLU A 82 -10.33 13.90 -1.16
CA GLU A 82 -11.71 13.41 -0.95
C GLU A 82 -11.93 11.94 -1.36
N HIS A 83 -11.18 11.40 -2.32
CA HIS A 83 -11.36 10.03 -2.83
C HIS A 83 -10.65 8.97 -2.00
N LEU A 84 -9.64 9.34 -1.20
CA LEU A 84 -8.91 8.43 -0.31
C LEU A 84 -9.78 8.11 0.93
N GLU A 85 -10.43 9.13 1.50
CA GLU A 85 -11.36 8.95 2.63
C GLU A 85 -12.58 8.11 2.25
N ALA A 86 -13.11 8.28 1.02
CA ALA A 86 -14.24 7.50 0.52
C ALA A 86 -13.92 6.00 0.39
N THR A 87 -12.68 5.64 0.01
CA THR A 87 -12.26 4.24 -0.12
C THR A 87 -12.02 3.58 1.25
N LEU A 88 -11.51 4.34 2.23
CA LEU A 88 -11.35 3.85 3.61
C LEU A 88 -12.69 3.60 4.31
N GLN A 89 -13.73 4.41 4.02
CA GLN A 89 -15.08 4.20 4.58
C GLN A 89 -15.77 2.95 4.01
N TRP A 90 -15.53 2.58 2.76
CA TRP A 90 -16.13 1.37 2.16
C TRP A 90 -15.55 0.06 2.70
N SER A 91 -14.32 0.07 3.23
CA SER A 91 -13.70 -1.12 3.82
C SER A 91 -14.18 -1.43 5.25
N SER A 92 -15.05 -0.59 5.83
CA SER A 92 -15.52 -0.69 7.22
C SER A 92 -16.99 -1.14 7.36
N GLY A 93 -17.64 -1.55 6.27
CA GLY A 93 -19.05 -1.97 6.23
C GLY A 93 -19.21 -3.48 6.11
#